data_AF-A0A4Q9KBV2-F1
#
_entry.id   AF-A0A4Q9KBV2-F1
#
_cell.length_a   1.000
_cell.length_b   1.000
_cell.length_c   1.000
_cell.angle_alpha   90.00
_cell.angle_beta   90.00
_cell.angle_gamma   90.00
#
_symmetry.space_group_name_H-M   'P 1'
#
loop_
_entity.id
_entity.type
_entity.pdbx_description
1 polymer ?
#
loop_
_entity_poly.entity_id
_entity_poly.type
_entity_poly.pdbx_seq_one_letter_code
_entity_poly.pdbx_strand_id
1 'polypeptide(L)'
;MPHWFVEACTPEPTPEEQQAWLAWWRTLDHPAKAAAERERGWTLQNWLSWMEPGERTWWWWDGQVTGPSTAAVSVVVEGWPTALGALHWLLTASGAREITEDDSPPVRF
;
A
#
# COMPACT_ATOMS: atom_id res chain seq x y z
N MET A 1 0.34 -8.10 -15.50
CA MET A 1 -0.35 -7.61 -14.30
C MET A 1 -1.85 -7.89 -14.44
N PRO A 2 -2.56 -8.31 -13.39
CA PRO A 2 -3.98 -8.65 -13.49
C PRO A 2 -4.86 -7.42 -13.78
N HIS A 3 -5.89 -7.59 -14.60
CA HIS A 3 -6.78 -6.50 -15.01
C HIS A 3 -7.52 -5.87 -13.82
N TRP A 4 -8.04 -6.71 -12.92
CA TRP A 4 -8.77 -6.28 -11.72
C TRP A 4 -7.95 -5.33 -10.83
N PHE A 5 -6.62 -5.49 -10.81
CA PHE A 5 -5.74 -4.63 -10.02
C PHE A 5 -5.59 -3.25 -10.65
N VAL A 6 -5.45 -3.21 -11.98
CA VAL A 6 -5.35 -1.96 -12.74
C VAL A 6 -6.65 -1.18 -12.64
N GLU A 7 -7.80 -1.84 -12.70
CA GLU A 7 -9.12 -1.23 -12.53
C GLU A 7 -9.36 -0.66 -11.13
N ALA A 8 -8.73 -1.25 -10.10
CA ALA A 8 -8.81 -0.73 -8.74
C ALA A 8 -7.96 0.53 -8.53
N CYS A 9 -6.90 0.72 -9.33
CA CYS A 9 -6.02 1.89 -9.25
C CYS A 9 -6.75 3.18 -9.66
N THR A 10 -6.40 4.28 -9.01
CA THR A 10 -6.87 5.59 -9.45
C THR A 10 -6.20 5.98 -10.77
N PRO A 11 -6.89 6.67 -11.69
CA PRO A 11 -6.28 7.18 -12.91
C PRO A 11 -5.06 8.04 -12.63
N GLU A 12 -4.07 8.02 -13.55
CA GLU A 12 -2.92 8.91 -13.44
C GLU A 12 -3.36 10.37 -13.58
N PRO A 13 -2.99 11.25 -12.63
CA PRO A 13 -3.35 12.66 -12.71
C PRO A 13 -2.58 13.35 -13.83
N THR A 14 -3.15 14.39 -14.41
CA THR A 14 -2.38 15.28 -15.27
C THR A 14 -1.35 16.07 -14.45
N PRO A 15 -0.29 16.63 -15.08
CA PRO A 15 0.65 17.50 -14.39
C PRO A 15 -0.03 18.66 -13.65
N GLU A 16 -1.08 19.24 -14.23
CA GLU A 16 -1.85 20.32 -13.61
C GLU A 16 -2.62 19.85 -12.37
N GLU A 17 -3.29 18.69 -12.44
CA GLU A 17 -3.99 18.07 -11.30
C GLU A 17 -3.02 17.71 -10.17
N GLN A 18 -1.84 17.18 -10.52
CA GLN A 18 -0.79 16.86 -9.56
C GLN A 18 -0.28 18.13 -8.85
N GLN A 19 -0.05 19.22 -9.61
CA GLN A 19 0.37 20.50 -9.03
C GLN A 19 -0.70 21.12 -8.15
N ALA A 20 -1.97 21.09 -8.57
CA ALA A 20 -3.09 21.59 -7.78
C ALA A 20 -3.23 20.81 -6.46
N TRP A 21 -3.12 19.49 -6.52
CA TRP A 21 -3.12 18.64 -5.32
C TRP A 21 -1.95 18.97 -4.40
N LEU A 22 -0.73 19.11 -4.93
CA LEU A 22 0.46 19.43 -4.13
C LEU A 22 0.34 20.81 -3.48
N ALA A 23 -0.22 21.79 -4.19
CA ALA A 23 -0.45 23.13 -3.66
C ALA A 23 -1.45 23.10 -2.49
N TRP A 24 -2.58 22.42 -2.66
CA TRP A 24 -3.57 22.23 -1.60
C TRP A 24 -3.01 21.44 -0.41
N TRP A 25 -2.37 20.30 -0.65
CA TRP A 25 -1.81 19.43 0.40
C TRP A 25 -0.80 20.17 1.27
N ARG A 26 0.03 21.05 0.68
CA ARG A 26 1.00 21.87 1.43
C ARG A 26 0.35 22.79 2.46
N THR A 27 -0.89 23.22 2.24
CA THR A 27 -1.64 24.07 3.17
C THR A 27 -2.18 23.34 4.40
N LEU A 28 -2.24 22.01 4.35
CA LEU A 28 -2.77 21.17 5.42
C LEU A 28 -1.76 21.03 6.58
N ASP A 29 -2.30 20.80 7.78
CA ASP A 29 -1.51 20.41 8.94
C ASP A 29 -1.06 18.93 8.86
N HIS A 30 -0.17 18.51 9.76
CA HIS A 30 0.45 17.19 9.67
C HIS A 30 -0.57 16.02 9.74
N PRO A 31 -1.57 16.03 10.65
CA PRO A 31 -2.61 15.00 10.66
C PRO A 31 -3.44 14.97 9.37
N ALA A 32 -3.85 16.14 8.86
CA ALA A 32 -4.66 16.21 7.64
C ALA A 32 -3.87 15.80 6.40
N LYS A 33 -2.55 16.06 6.35
CA LYS A 33 -1.67 15.59 5.28
C LYS A 33 -1.67 14.06 5.19
N ALA A 34 -1.49 13.39 6.33
CA ALA A 34 -1.48 11.93 6.39
C ALA A 34 -2.86 11.32 6.06
N ALA A 35 -3.96 11.98 6.46
CA ALA A 35 -5.31 11.57 6.04
C ALA A 35 -5.51 11.72 4.53
N ALA A 36 -5.16 12.87 3.97
CA ALA A 36 -5.29 13.15 2.54
C ALA A 36 -4.47 12.19 1.67
N GLU A 37 -3.26 11.80 2.09
CA GLU A 37 -2.47 10.81 1.36
C GLU A 37 -3.10 9.41 1.39
N ARG A 38 -3.66 8.99 2.54
CA ARG A 38 -4.36 7.69 2.65
C ARG A 38 -5.63 7.65 1.80
N GLU A 39 -6.35 8.77 1.69
CA GLU A 39 -7.61 8.86 0.94
C GLU A 39 -7.41 9.01 -0.57
N ARG A 40 -6.25 9.47 -1.04
CA ARG A 40 -5.99 9.77 -2.45
C ARG A 40 -6.06 8.55 -3.37
N GLY A 41 -6.03 7.34 -2.83
CA GLY A 41 -5.89 6.11 -3.60
C GLY A 41 -4.52 6.01 -4.28
N TRP A 42 -4.23 4.85 -4.86
CA TRP A 42 -2.96 4.61 -5.53
C TRP A 42 -3.14 4.61 -7.04
N THR A 43 -2.33 5.41 -7.73
CA THR A 43 -2.13 5.24 -9.16
C THR A 43 -1.23 4.05 -9.43
N LEU A 44 -1.33 3.50 -10.64
CA LEU A 44 -0.53 2.34 -11.02
C LEU A 44 0.96 2.68 -11.01
N GLN A 45 1.35 3.83 -11.56
CA GLN A 45 2.73 4.26 -11.62
C GLN A 45 3.31 4.49 -10.23
N ASN A 46 2.53 5.11 -9.33
CA ASN A 46 2.94 5.30 -7.94
C ASN A 46 3.12 3.94 -7.24
N TRP A 47 2.23 2.98 -7.47
CA TRP A 47 2.38 1.65 -6.87
C TRP A 47 3.63 0.91 -7.40
N LEU A 48 3.88 0.99 -8.72
CA LEU A 48 5.03 0.35 -9.36
C LEU A 48 6.38 0.90 -8.87
N SER A 49 6.48 2.19 -8.56
CA SER A 49 7.74 2.77 -8.06
C SER A 49 8.18 2.13 -6.74
N TRP A 50 7.25 1.77 -5.86
CA TRP A 50 7.56 1.04 -4.61
C TRP A 50 7.96 -0.42 -4.81
N MET A 51 7.73 -0.95 -6.00
CA MET A 51 8.18 -2.29 -6.37
C MET A 51 9.55 -2.27 -7.03
N GLU A 52 10.13 -1.10 -7.31
CA GLU A 52 11.49 -1.00 -7.84
C GLU A 52 12.52 -1.48 -6.82
N PRO A 53 13.62 -2.15 -7.25
CA PRO A 53 14.60 -2.71 -6.32
C PRO A 53 15.21 -1.69 -5.34
N GLY A 54 15.28 -0.41 -5.71
CA GLY A 54 15.84 0.65 -4.85
C GLY A 54 14.88 1.17 -3.78
N GLU A 55 13.57 0.99 -3.99
CA GLU A 55 12.52 1.50 -3.09
C GLU A 55 11.85 0.37 -2.28
N ARG A 56 12.03 -0.87 -2.72
CA ARG A 56 11.44 -2.05 -2.07
C ARG A 56 12.10 -2.32 -0.72
N THR A 57 11.31 -2.17 0.34
CA THR A 57 11.75 -2.33 1.74
C THR A 57 11.17 -3.58 2.42
N TRP A 58 10.38 -4.37 1.69
CA TRP A 58 9.77 -5.61 2.16
C TRP A 58 9.74 -6.69 1.08
N TRP A 59 9.74 -7.95 1.52
CA TRP A 59 9.70 -9.12 0.65
C TRP A 59 8.66 -10.11 1.14
N TRP A 60 7.92 -10.69 0.20
CA TRP A 60 6.99 -11.78 0.49
C TRP A 60 7.73 -12.96 1.11
N TRP A 61 7.26 -13.44 2.26
CA TRP A 61 7.83 -14.59 2.96
C TRP A 61 6.93 -15.81 2.85
N ASP A 62 5.70 -15.71 3.35
CA ASP A 62 4.73 -16.81 3.39
C ASP A 62 3.29 -16.27 3.30
N GLY A 63 2.35 -17.13 2.92
CA GLY A 63 0.93 -16.82 2.86
C GLY A 63 0.09 -18.03 3.22
N GLN A 64 -0.81 -17.87 4.19
CA GLN A 64 -1.62 -18.97 4.70
C GLN A 64 -3.10 -18.58 4.77
N VAL A 65 -3.98 -19.46 4.30
CA VAL A 65 -5.43 -19.31 4.50
C VAL A 65 -5.77 -19.83 5.90
N THR A 66 -6.08 -18.91 6.81
CA THR A 66 -6.36 -19.21 8.23
C THR A 66 -7.84 -19.48 8.49
N GLY A 67 -8.70 -19.26 7.50
CA GLY A 67 -10.13 -19.50 7.60
C GLY A 67 -10.88 -19.21 6.29
N PRO A 68 -12.22 -19.35 6.26
CA PRO A 68 -13.03 -19.22 5.05
C PRO A 68 -12.93 -17.86 4.35
N SER A 69 -12.60 -16.80 5.09
CA SER A 69 -12.48 -15.44 4.58
C SER A 69 -11.31 -14.69 5.24
N THR A 70 -10.32 -15.44 5.75
CA THR A 70 -9.17 -14.88 6.46
C THR A 70 -7.89 -15.53 5.94
N ALA A 71 -6.87 -14.71 5.74
CA ALA A 71 -5.55 -15.15 5.35
C ALA A 71 -4.51 -14.32 6.10
N ALA A 72 -3.40 -14.97 6.44
CA ALA A 72 -2.21 -14.33 6.98
C ALA A 72 -1.16 -14.23 5.87
N VAL A 73 -0.52 -13.07 5.75
CA VAL A 73 0.63 -12.86 4.87
C VAL A 73 1.79 -12.46 5.76
N SER A 74 2.88 -13.21 5.67
CA SER A 74 4.13 -12.88 6.32
C SER A 74 5.04 -12.18 5.33
N VAL A 75 5.67 -11.09 5.77
CA VAL A 75 6.68 -10.37 5.00
C VAL A 75 7.94 -10.20 5.84
N VAL A 76 9.09 -10.20 5.17
CA VAL A 76 10.35 -9.76 5.76
C VAL A 76 10.50 -8.28 5.49
N VAL A 77 10.88 -7.51 6.50
CA VAL A 77 11.19 -6.08 6.39
C VAL A 77 12.65 -5.85 6.81
N GLU A 78 13.34 -4.92 6.15
CA GLU A 78 14.73 -4.59 6.51
C GLU A 78 14.84 -3.80 7.83
N GLY A 79 13.81 -3.03 8.17
CA GLY A 79 13.76 -2.22 9.38
C GLY A 79 12.50 -1.38 9.46
N TRP A 80 12.34 -0.68 10.58
CA TRP A 80 11.25 0.26 10.81
C TRP A 80 11.75 1.71 10.78
N PRO A 81 11.03 2.64 10.14
CA PRO A 81 9.76 2.47 9.41
C PRO A 81 9.93 1.74 8.06
N THR A 82 8.90 0.99 7.64
CA THR A 82 8.86 0.28 6.34
C THR A 82 7.66 0.73 5.50
N ALA A 83 7.82 0.72 4.17
CA ALA A 83 6.80 1.19 3.23
C ALA A 83 5.73 0.12 2.95
N LEU A 84 4.96 -0.24 3.98
CA LEU A 84 3.87 -1.23 3.86
C LEU A 84 2.65 -0.72 3.09
N GLY A 85 2.56 0.59 2.81
CA GLY A 85 1.43 1.18 2.08
C GLY A 85 1.15 0.53 0.72
N ALA A 86 2.21 0.16 -0.02
CA ALA A 86 2.06 -0.54 -1.30
C ALA A 86 1.52 -1.97 -1.14
N LEU A 87 1.89 -2.66 -0.06
CA LEU A 87 1.35 -3.97 0.29
C LEU A 87 -0.11 -3.88 0.74
N HIS A 88 -0.44 -2.90 1.58
CA HIS A 88 -1.81 -2.64 2.02
C HIS A 88 -2.72 -2.40 0.83
N TRP A 89 -2.27 -1.55 -0.11
CA TRP A 89 -3.01 -1.32 -1.34
C TRP A 89 -3.21 -2.60 -2.15
N LEU A 90 -2.18 -3.43 -2.32
CA LEU A 90 -2.30 -4.71 -3.01
C LEU A 90 -3.37 -5.61 -2.38
N LEU A 91 -3.37 -5.73 -1.06
CA LEU A 91 -4.35 -6.54 -0.32
C LEU A 91 -5.76 -5.95 -0.46
N THR A 92 -5.93 -4.63 -0.29
CA THR A 92 -7.22 -3.96 -0.45
C THR A 92 -7.76 -4.09 -1.88
N ALA A 93 -6.93 -3.85 -2.90
CA ALA A 93 -7.30 -4.03 -4.30
C ALA A 93 -7.65 -5.48 -4.63
N SER A 94 -7.08 -6.45 -3.91
CA SER A 94 -7.42 -7.87 -4.01
C SER A 94 -8.73 -8.25 -3.28
N GLY A 95 -9.38 -7.29 -2.62
CA GLY A 95 -10.66 -7.46 -1.93
C GLY A 95 -10.58 -7.54 -0.41
N ALA A 96 -9.42 -7.31 0.21
CA ALA A 96 -9.32 -7.25 1.67
C ALA A 96 -10.12 -6.06 2.22
N ARG A 97 -10.99 -6.32 3.20
CA ARG A 97 -11.83 -5.30 3.85
C ARG A 97 -11.24 -4.78 5.15
N GLU A 98 -10.44 -5.61 5.80
CA GLU A 98 -9.77 -5.32 7.05
C GLU A 98 -8.36 -5.90 6.96
N ILE A 99 -7.38 -5.10 7.36
CA ILE A 99 -5.97 -5.47 7.40
C ILE A 99 -5.49 -5.09 8.80
N THR A 100 -4.91 -6.07 9.49
CA THR A 100 -4.28 -5.88 10.80
C THR A 100 -2.82 -6.27 10.67
N GLU A 101 -1.94 -5.44 11.24
CA GLU A 101 -0.51 -5.71 11.30
C GLU A 101 -0.21 -6.38 12.64
N ASP A 102 0.53 -7.49 12.61
CA ASP A 102 1.01 -8.19 13.79
C ASP A 102 2.54 -8.21 13.77
N ASP A 103 3.15 -7.46 14.69
CA ASP A 103 4.60 -7.36 14.86
C ASP A 103 5.19 -8.53 15.66
N SER A 104 4.36 -9.48 16.07
CA SER A 104 4.83 -10.70 16.75
C SER A 104 5.75 -11.50 15.82
N PRO A 105 6.85 -12.08 16.34
CA PRO A 105 7.72 -12.92 15.52
C PRO A 105 6.91 -14.07 14.91
N PRO A 106 7.16 -14.45 13.64
CA PRO A 106 6.38 -15.46 12.96
C PRO A 106 6.41 -16.77 13.76
N VAL A 107 5.22 -17.29 14.08
CA VAL A 107 5.07 -18.59 14.76
C VAL A 107 5.61 -19.67 13.83
N ARG A 108 6.78 -20.23 14.16
CA ARG A 108 7.31 -21.38 13.45
C ARG A 108 6.41 -22.59 13.73
N PHE A 109 5.74 -23.10 12.70
CA PHE A 109 5.15 -24.43 12.72
C PHE A 109 6.22 -25.49 12.42
#